data_AF-A0A2W6CDB0-F1
#
_entry.id   AF-A0A2W6CDB0-F1
#
_cell.length_a   1.000
_cell.length_b   1.000
_cell.length_c   1.000
_cell.angle_alpha   90.00
_cell.angle_beta   90.00
_cell.angle_gamma   90.00
#
_symmetry.space_group_name_H-M   'P 1'
#
loop_
_entity.id
_entity.type
_entity.pdbx_description
1 polymer ?
#
loop_
_entity_poly.entity_id
_entity_poly.type
_entity_poly.pdbx_seq_one_letter_code
_entity_poly.pdbx_strand_id
1 'polypeptide(L)'
;MIRLRMRVTDLERMRFAYSPLTETAESLYMLHSGRINPLHHGWFEQTRERVRHADTPLLKAVIPPRAHLAEFLLGCTVDAATTIDQQLQAVLECSPERLRAGLDLVWGGRRPPVLTQAMADRAFARRLADALWTYWQVAIEPYWPQLRALLDADVAYRAGQLARGGIEALLADLHPRLELQEQAIEIGGAAHHAEHDLTGAGLLLVPCVFAWPYLVVDSGSSGAASLTYGPRGIGTLWESASQPKAGEAALGALLGRSRAAILTSVALPRSTTDLARELGQSAPAISAHLAILRRCGMVTSWRSGRRVLYQRTPLATSIVCASTPAPEHCAQTTA
;
A
#
# COMPACT_ATOMS: atom_id res chain seq x y z
N MET A 1 12.88 -22.70 6.58
CA MET A 1 11.84 -22.71 5.53
C MET A 1 10.47 -22.65 6.21
N ILE A 2 9.55 -21.83 5.70
CA ILE A 2 8.18 -21.77 6.22
C ILE A 2 7.27 -22.51 5.23
N ARG A 3 6.40 -23.40 5.72
CA ARG A 3 5.40 -24.09 4.92
C ARG A 3 4.00 -23.75 5.42
N LEU A 4 3.17 -23.17 4.55
CA LEU A 4 1.75 -22.93 4.82
C LEU A 4 0.93 -24.01 4.11
N ARG A 5 0.40 -24.98 4.84
CA ARG A 5 -0.52 -25.97 4.28
C ARG A 5 -1.92 -25.37 4.22
N MET A 6 -2.50 -25.35 3.03
CA MET A 6 -3.77 -24.70 2.75
C MET A 6 -4.85 -25.75 2.52
N ARG A 7 -6.07 -25.45 2.96
CA ARG A 7 -7.25 -26.19 2.54
C ARG A 7 -7.79 -25.60 1.25
N VAL A 8 -8.62 -26.35 0.53
CA VAL A 8 -9.33 -25.83 -0.65
C VAL A 8 -10.12 -24.56 -0.31
N THR A 9 -10.74 -24.51 0.87
CA THR A 9 -11.49 -23.33 1.34
C THR A 9 -10.60 -22.10 1.55
N ASP A 10 -9.30 -22.28 1.84
CA ASP A 10 -8.37 -21.15 1.94
C ASP A 10 -8.09 -20.55 0.56
N LEU A 11 -7.93 -21.43 -0.43
CA LEU A 11 -7.73 -21.05 -1.84
C LEU A 11 -8.98 -20.39 -2.43
N GLU A 12 -10.18 -20.93 -2.15
CA GLU A 12 -11.46 -20.34 -2.58
C GLU A 12 -11.68 -18.94 -2.03
N ARG A 13 -11.16 -18.67 -0.83
CA ARG A 13 -11.29 -17.37 -0.13
C ARG A 13 -10.07 -16.48 -0.33
N MET A 14 -9.13 -16.88 -1.19
CA MET A 14 -7.93 -16.11 -1.48
C MET A 14 -8.31 -14.80 -2.17
N ARG A 15 -7.83 -13.68 -1.64
CA ARG A 15 -8.18 -12.35 -2.17
C ARG A 15 -7.09 -11.32 -1.89
N PHE A 16 -7.10 -10.25 -2.66
CA PHE A 16 -6.27 -9.09 -2.41
C PHE A 16 -6.88 -8.20 -1.32
N ALA A 17 -6.03 -7.61 -0.51
CA ALA A 17 -6.41 -6.64 0.50
C ALA A 17 -5.32 -5.56 0.63
N TYR A 18 -5.66 -4.39 1.15
CA TYR A 18 -4.70 -3.29 1.29
C TYR A 18 -4.62 -2.85 2.74
N SER A 19 -3.39 -2.71 3.23
CA SER A 19 -3.14 -2.39 4.63
C SER A 19 -2.36 -1.08 4.77
N PRO A 20 -3.07 0.06 4.94
CA PRO A 20 -2.46 1.33 5.34
C PRO A 20 -1.50 1.19 6.54
N LEU A 21 -1.90 0.42 7.55
CA LEU A 21 -1.11 0.20 8.76
C LEU A 21 0.15 -0.62 8.49
N THR A 22 0.12 -1.57 7.55
CA THR A 22 1.32 -2.32 7.16
C THR A 22 2.30 -1.44 6.38
N GLU A 23 1.83 -0.56 5.49
CA GLU A 23 2.70 0.44 4.84
C GLU A 23 3.35 1.38 5.87
N THR A 24 2.57 1.75 6.90
CA THR A 24 3.05 2.54 8.05
C THR A 24 4.14 1.78 8.81
N ALA A 25 3.89 0.52 9.15
CA ALA A 25 4.80 -0.28 9.95
C ALA A 25 6.09 -0.62 9.19
N GLU A 26 5.99 -1.00 7.92
CA GLU A 26 7.15 -1.35 7.08
C GLU A 26 8.01 -0.13 6.75
N SER A 27 7.41 1.05 6.54
CA SER A 27 8.19 2.28 6.38
C SER A 27 8.95 2.65 7.64
N LEU A 28 8.34 2.53 8.83
CA LEU A 28 9.02 2.69 10.12
C LEU A 28 10.13 1.66 10.31
N TYR A 29 9.86 0.39 9.98
CA TYR A 29 10.86 -0.68 10.04
C TYR A 29 12.08 -0.36 9.18
N MET A 30 11.87 0.07 7.93
CA MET A 30 12.94 0.49 7.02
C MET A 30 13.75 1.64 7.64
N LEU A 31 13.09 2.68 8.16
CA LEU A 31 13.77 3.81 8.81
C LEU A 31 14.59 3.37 10.02
N HIS A 32 14.01 2.58 10.92
CA HIS A 32 14.67 2.11 12.13
C HIS A 32 15.83 1.16 11.85
N SER A 33 15.82 0.46 10.70
CA SER A 33 16.93 -0.39 10.26
C SER A 33 18.19 0.40 9.84
N GLY A 34 18.03 1.69 9.53
CA GLY A 34 19.08 2.53 8.95
C GLY A 34 19.47 2.14 7.51
N ARG A 35 18.75 1.18 6.89
CA ARG A 35 19.01 0.68 5.54
C ARG A 35 17.90 1.16 4.60
N ILE A 36 18.03 2.41 4.16
CA ILE A 36 17.09 2.98 3.19
C ILE A 36 17.31 2.30 1.84
N ASN A 37 16.28 1.61 1.34
CA ASN A 37 16.31 1.04 0.01
C ASN A 37 16.47 2.17 -1.03
N PRO A 38 17.37 2.05 -2.03
CA PRO A 38 17.50 3.05 -3.09
C PRO A 38 16.17 3.41 -3.76
N LEU A 39 15.26 2.43 -3.89
CA LEU A 39 13.92 2.63 -4.42
C LEU A 39 13.03 3.53 -3.56
N HIS A 40 13.40 3.86 -2.31
CA HIS A 40 12.66 4.75 -1.42
C HIS A 40 13.43 6.04 -1.09
N HIS A 41 14.58 6.30 -1.74
CA HIS A 41 15.40 7.48 -1.45
C HIS A 41 14.64 8.79 -1.68
N GLY A 42 13.86 8.88 -2.77
CA GLY A 42 13.04 10.06 -3.06
C GLY A 42 11.99 10.35 -1.97
N TRP A 43 11.33 9.30 -1.46
CA TRP A 43 10.41 9.41 -0.32
C TRP A 43 11.14 9.83 0.96
N PHE A 44 12.29 9.21 1.24
CA PHE A 44 13.08 9.48 2.44
C PHE A 44 13.54 10.94 2.50
N GLU A 45 14.11 11.47 1.42
CA GLU A 45 14.57 12.87 1.35
C GLU A 45 13.43 13.87 1.61
N GLN A 46 12.23 13.58 1.11
CA GLN A 46 11.08 14.46 1.28
C GLN A 46 10.43 14.37 2.67
N THR A 47 10.57 13.24 3.37
CA THR A 47 9.84 12.96 4.61
C THR A 47 10.70 13.04 5.87
N ARG A 48 12.03 12.86 5.78
CA ARG A 48 12.91 12.70 6.95
C ARG A 48 12.78 13.79 8.02
N GLU A 49 12.65 15.06 7.64
CA GLU A 49 12.52 16.17 8.59
C GLU A 49 11.19 16.12 9.35
N ARG A 50 10.09 15.84 8.63
CA ARG A 50 8.75 15.73 9.23
C ARG A 50 8.66 14.50 10.13
N VAL A 51 9.23 13.40 9.69
CA VAL A 51 9.24 12.12 10.41
C VAL A 51 10.06 12.18 11.69
N ARG A 52 11.16 12.95 11.73
CA ARG A 52 12.00 13.06 12.93
C ARG A 52 11.22 13.47 14.19
N HIS A 53 10.14 14.23 14.03
CA HIS A 53 9.27 14.66 15.13
C HIS A 53 8.14 13.67 15.45
N ALA A 54 7.72 12.86 14.47
CA ALA A 54 6.66 11.86 14.63
C ALA A 54 7.20 10.48 15.08
N ASP A 55 8.47 10.18 14.79
CA ASP A 55 9.15 8.95 15.19
C ASP A 55 9.54 9.01 16.69
N THR A 56 8.65 8.49 17.52
CA THR A 56 8.81 8.48 18.98
C THR A 56 9.65 7.29 19.47
N PRO A 57 10.27 7.38 20.65
CA PRO A 57 10.91 6.22 21.30
C PRO A 57 9.97 5.02 21.47
N LEU A 58 8.66 5.26 21.57
CA LEU A 58 7.65 4.20 21.61
C LEU A 58 7.58 3.46 20.26
N LEU A 59 7.49 4.16 19.13
CA LEU A 59 7.44 3.54 17.80
C LEU A 59 8.71 2.72 17.53
N LYS A 60 9.89 3.23 17.90
CA LYS A 60 11.17 2.48 17.82
C LYS A 60 11.15 1.19 18.64
N ALA A 61 10.48 1.21 19.79
CA ALA A 61 10.39 0.05 20.66
C ALA A 61 9.34 -0.98 20.19
N VAL A 62 8.27 -0.54 19.52
CA VAL A 62 7.22 -1.41 18.96
C VAL A 62 7.64 -2.00 17.62
N ILE A 63 8.35 -1.23 16.78
CA ILE A 63 8.77 -1.61 15.42
C ILE A 63 10.30 -1.58 15.35
N PRO A 64 11.02 -2.40 16.13
CA PRO A 64 12.48 -2.42 16.06
C PRO A 64 12.94 -3.12 14.76
N PRO A 65 14.19 -2.89 14.30
CA PRO A 65 14.75 -3.58 13.13
C PRO A 65 15.15 -5.02 13.46
N ARG A 66 14.15 -5.85 13.80
CA ARG A 66 14.28 -7.27 14.16
C ARG A 66 13.52 -8.15 13.17
N ALA A 67 13.70 -9.46 13.26
CA ALA A 67 13.15 -10.42 12.30
C ALA A 67 11.60 -10.48 12.23
N HIS A 68 10.90 -9.90 13.20
CA HIS A 68 9.45 -9.98 13.30
C HIS A 68 8.85 -8.60 13.54
N LEU A 69 7.72 -8.32 12.88
CA LEU A 69 6.78 -7.30 13.27
C LEU A 69 5.68 -7.92 14.14
N ALA A 70 5.10 -7.12 15.03
CA ALA A 70 3.99 -7.58 15.85
C ALA A 70 2.75 -7.80 14.98
N GLU A 71 2.06 -8.94 15.16
CA GLU A 71 0.92 -9.37 14.33
C GLU A 71 -0.18 -8.31 14.22
N PHE A 72 -0.46 -7.56 15.29
CA PHE A 72 -1.50 -6.52 15.27
C PHE A 72 -1.20 -5.35 14.30
N LEU A 73 0.04 -5.21 13.81
CA LEU A 73 0.40 -4.24 12.76
C LEU A 73 0.15 -4.78 11.34
N LEU A 74 -0.13 -6.09 11.23
CA LEU A 74 -0.30 -6.81 9.96
C LEU A 74 -1.75 -7.31 9.79
N GLY A 75 -2.39 -7.75 10.89
CA GLY A 75 -3.55 -8.64 10.89
C GLY A 75 -4.95 -8.00 10.94
N CYS A 76 -5.11 -6.71 10.66
CA CYS A 76 -6.43 -6.04 10.71
C CYS A 76 -7.03 -5.73 9.33
N THR A 77 -6.49 -6.34 8.28
CA THR A 77 -6.89 -6.06 6.90
C THR A 77 -7.96 -7.03 6.45
N VAL A 78 -9.13 -6.53 6.08
CA VAL A 78 -10.27 -7.39 5.71
C VAL A 78 -10.44 -7.47 4.19
N ASP A 79 -10.19 -6.34 3.51
CA ASP A 79 -10.45 -6.16 2.08
C ASP A 79 -9.69 -4.95 1.47
N ALA A 80 -10.02 -4.61 0.22
CA ALA A 80 -9.47 -3.49 -0.53
C ALA A 80 -10.00 -2.10 -0.12
N ALA A 81 -11.03 -2.03 0.72
CA ALA A 81 -11.61 -0.78 1.22
C ALA A 81 -11.13 -0.42 2.64
N THR A 82 -10.31 -1.29 3.24
CA THR A 82 -9.75 -1.09 4.58
C THR A 82 -9.04 0.26 4.68
N THR A 83 -9.43 1.04 5.70
CA THR A 83 -8.88 2.37 5.98
C THR A 83 -7.94 2.32 7.18
N ILE A 84 -7.06 3.32 7.28
CA ILE A 84 -6.17 3.48 8.42
C ILE A 84 -6.95 3.63 9.73
N ASP A 85 -8.05 4.38 9.75
CA ASP A 85 -8.89 4.57 10.93
C ASP A 85 -9.45 3.25 11.47
N GLN A 86 -9.90 2.37 10.57
CA GLN A 86 -10.40 1.04 10.95
C GLN A 86 -9.29 0.17 11.55
N GLN A 87 -8.07 0.22 10.98
CA GLN A 87 -6.95 -0.57 11.50
C GLN A 87 -6.44 -0.03 12.83
N LEU A 88 -6.40 1.30 13.01
CA LEU A 88 -6.06 1.91 14.30
C LEU A 88 -7.14 1.63 15.35
N GLN A 89 -8.42 1.62 14.96
CA GLN A 89 -9.51 1.19 15.85
C GLN A 89 -9.34 -0.27 16.27
N ALA A 90 -8.92 -1.16 15.37
CA ALA A 90 -8.62 -2.55 15.72
C ALA A 90 -7.42 -2.66 16.69
N VAL A 91 -6.41 -1.79 16.58
CA VAL A 91 -5.33 -1.69 17.58
C VAL A 91 -5.85 -1.23 18.94
N LEU A 92 -6.78 -0.28 18.96
CA LEU A 92 -7.43 0.22 20.19
C LEU A 92 -8.28 -0.85 20.88
N GLU A 93 -8.96 -1.68 20.11
CA GLU A 93 -9.83 -2.78 20.57
C GLU A 93 -9.03 -4.06 20.89
N CYS A 94 -7.76 -4.11 20.49
CA CYS A 94 -6.88 -5.24 20.75
C CYS A 94 -6.71 -5.45 22.25
N SER A 95 -6.86 -6.70 22.70
CA SER A 95 -6.70 -6.99 24.14
C SER A 95 -5.25 -6.74 24.58
N PRO A 96 -5.02 -6.26 25.82
CA PRO A 96 -3.67 -6.06 26.34
C PRO A 96 -2.80 -7.32 26.27
N GLU A 97 -3.40 -8.51 26.38
CA GLU A 97 -2.74 -9.80 26.28
C GLU A 97 -2.21 -10.05 24.86
N ARG A 98 -3.00 -9.73 23.83
CA ARG A 98 -2.60 -9.87 22.43
C ARG A 98 -1.50 -8.89 22.05
N LEU A 99 -1.62 -7.62 22.46
CA LEU A 99 -0.56 -6.62 22.28
C LEU A 99 0.74 -7.09 22.94
N ARG A 100 0.64 -7.64 24.17
CA ARG A 100 1.80 -8.17 24.90
C ARG A 100 2.42 -9.37 24.20
N ALA A 101 1.62 -10.36 23.80
CA ALA A 101 2.11 -11.55 23.12
C ALA A 101 2.85 -11.20 21.81
N GLY A 102 2.29 -10.29 21.01
CA GLY A 102 2.93 -9.82 19.78
C GLY A 102 4.29 -9.15 20.05
N LEU A 103 4.37 -8.29 21.08
CA LEU A 103 5.61 -7.60 21.43
C LEU A 103 6.64 -8.52 22.11
N ASP A 104 6.19 -9.51 22.88
CA ASP A 104 7.08 -10.52 23.47
C ASP A 104 7.72 -11.39 22.37
N LEU A 105 7.00 -11.69 21.29
CA LEU A 105 7.54 -12.38 20.11
C LEU A 105 8.64 -11.55 19.42
N VAL A 106 8.39 -10.24 19.21
CA VAL A 106 9.37 -9.32 18.59
C VAL A 106 10.68 -9.25 19.40
N TRP A 107 10.58 -9.20 20.72
CA TRP A 107 11.72 -9.02 21.63
C TRP A 107 12.29 -10.33 22.20
N GLY A 108 11.74 -11.49 21.84
CA GLY A 108 12.14 -12.78 22.42
C GLY A 108 12.03 -12.80 23.95
N GLY A 109 11.00 -12.16 24.50
CA GLY A 109 10.75 -12.03 25.94
C GLY A 109 11.62 -11.00 26.69
N ARG A 110 12.58 -10.32 26.02
CA ARG A 110 13.45 -9.30 26.64
C ARG A 110 13.17 -7.90 26.10
N ARG A 111 12.06 -7.31 26.58
CA ARG A 111 11.60 -5.98 26.16
C ARG A 111 12.48 -4.84 26.72
N PRO A 112 12.66 -3.75 25.96
CA PRO A 112 13.37 -2.57 26.47
C PRO A 112 12.55 -1.85 27.54
N PRO A 113 13.18 -1.12 28.49
CA PRO A 113 12.49 -0.46 29.60
C PRO A 113 11.36 0.48 29.17
N VAL A 114 11.56 1.23 28.08
CA VAL A 114 10.55 2.15 27.52
C VAL A 114 9.26 1.41 27.14
N LEU A 115 9.38 0.20 26.59
CA LEU A 115 8.23 -0.61 26.20
C LEU A 115 7.55 -1.23 27.43
N THR A 116 8.35 -1.76 28.36
CA THR A 116 7.84 -2.32 29.63
C THR A 116 7.06 -1.26 30.42
N GLN A 117 7.58 -0.04 30.52
CA GLN A 117 6.92 1.08 31.19
C GLN A 117 5.65 1.50 30.44
N ALA A 118 5.71 1.63 29.11
CA ALA A 118 4.55 2.03 28.32
C ALA A 118 3.41 1.01 28.42
N MET A 119 3.70 -0.29 28.44
CA MET A 119 2.70 -1.36 28.54
C MET A 119 2.07 -1.51 29.93
N ALA A 120 2.65 -0.93 30.97
CA ALA A 120 2.06 -0.90 32.31
C ALA A 120 0.91 0.13 32.39
N ASP A 121 0.87 1.08 31.47
CA ASP A 121 -0.17 2.11 31.35
C ASP A 121 -1.42 1.53 30.67
N ARG A 122 -2.60 1.73 31.26
CA ARG A 122 -3.88 1.32 30.66
C ARG A 122 -4.17 2.06 29.35
N ALA A 123 -3.57 3.23 29.15
CA ALA A 123 -3.68 3.99 27.91
C ALA A 123 -2.70 3.56 26.81
N PHE A 124 -1.95 2.45 26.99
CA PHE A 124 -0.95 1.99 26.02
C PHE A 124 -1.47 1.88 24.59
N ALA A 125 -2.59 1.19 24.38
CA ALA A 125 -3.17 0.99 23.04
C ALA A 125 -3.53 2.34 22.39
N ARG A 126 -4.09 3.27 23.17
CA ARG A 126 -4.41 4.63 22.70
C ARG A 126 -3.17 5.40 22.29
N ARG A 127 -2.16 5.45 23.16
CA ARG A 127 -0.89 6.12 22.88
C ARG A 127 -0.17 5.54 21.66
N LEU A 128 -0.25 4.23 21.48
CA LEU A 128 0.30 3.56 20.30
C LEU A 128 -0.46 3.94 19.03
N ALA A 129 -1.79 3.88 19.05
CA ALA A 129 -2.63 4.27 17.91
C ALA A 129 -2.42 5.74 17.54
N ASP A 130 -2.34 6.65 18.52
CA ASP A 130 -2.10 8.08 18.29
C ASP A 130 -0.71 8.33 17.69
N ALA A 131 0.31 7.59 18.14
CA ALA A 131 1.66 7.68 17.58
C ALA A 131 1.72 7.17 16.13
N LEU A 132 1.07 6.03 15.85
CA LEU A 132 0.96 5.47 14.49
C LEU A 132 0.19 6.42 13.56
N TRP A 133 -0.91 7.01 14.04
CA TRP A 133 -1.68 8.02 13.31
C TRP A 133 -0.82 9.25 12.98
N THR A 134 -0.13 9.80 13.98
CA THR A 134 0.72 10.98 13.79
C THR A 134 1.79 10.72 12.73
N TYR A 135 2.43 9.54 12.78
CA TYR A 135 3.38 9.13 11.76
C TYR A 135 2.72 8.96 10.38
N TRP A 136 1.59 8.25 10.30
CA TRP A 136 0.84 8.05 9.06
C TRP A 136 0.57 9.37 8.35
N GLN A 137 0.05 10.38 9.07
CA GLN A 137 -0.31 11.68 8.50
C GLN A 137 0.88 12.41 7.85
N VAL A 138 2.09 12.25 8.39
CA VAL A 138 3.27 12.97 7.90
C VAL A 138 4.07 12.18 6.86
N ALA A 139 4.12 10.86 7.01
CA ALA A 139 4.97 9.99 6.20
C ALA A 139 4.24 9.32 5.03
N ILE A 140 2.98 8.93 5.22
CA ILE A 140 2.29 8.05 4.27
C ILE A 140 1.07 8.72 3.64
N GLU A 141 0.20 9.35 4.42
CA GLU A 141 -1.02 10.03 3.95
C GLU A 141 -0.78 10.94 2.73
N PRO A 142 0.28 11.77 2.69
CA PRO A 142 0.53 12.66 1.54
C PRO A 142 0.83 11.92 0.23
N TYR A 143 1.29 10.67 0.33
CA TYR A 143 1.66 9.81 -0.80
C TYR A 143 0.66 8.67 -1.01
N TRP A 144 -0.35 8.55 -0.14
CA TRP A 144 -1.31 7.46 -0.19
C TRP A 144 -2.06 7.34 -1.52
N PRO A 145 -2.46 8.43 -2.21
CA PRO A 145 -3.05 8.31 -3.54
C PRO A 145 -2.12 7.66 -4.57
N GLN A 146 -0.82 7.98 -4.55
CA GLN A 146 0.18 7.41 -5.45
C GLN A 146 0.47 5.96 -5.09
N LEU A 147 0.66 5.67 -3.80
CA LEU A 147 0.80 4.30 -3.30
C LEU A 147 -0.39 3.46 -3.73
N ARG A 148 -1.62 3.93 -3.47
CA ARG A 148 -2.83 3.21 -3.82
C ARG A 148 -2.96 2.95 -5.32
N ALA A 149 -2.62 3.91 -6.16
CA ALA A 149 -2.64 3.71 -7.62
C ALA A 149 -1.65 2.62 -8.06
N LEU A 150 -0.46 2.57 -7.46
CA LEU A 150 0.51 1.51 -7.71
C LEU A 150 0.00 0.15 -7.25
N LEU A 151 -0.57 0.08 -6.04
CA LEU A 151 -1.16 -1.14 -5.48
C LEU A 151 -2.32 -1.66 -6.35
N ASP A 152 -3.21 -0.77 -6.81
CA ASP A 152 -4.32 -1.13 -7.69
C ASP A 152 -3.84 -1.63 -9.07
N ALA A 153 -2.77 -1.04 -9.62
CA ALA A 153 -2.17 -1.49 -10.87
C ALA A 153 -1.54 -2.89 -10.74
N ASP A 154 -0.84 -3.15 -9.63
CA ASP A 154 -0.27 -4.45 -9.31
C ASP A 154 -1.37 -5.52 -9.13
N VAL A 155 -2.44 -5.22 -8.37
CA VAL A 155 -3.58 -6.14 -8.22
C VAL A 155 -4.28 -6.41 -9.55
N ALA A 156 -4.47 -5.40 -10.40
CA ALA A 156 -5.08 -5.61 -11.72
C ALA A 156 -4.22 -6.53 -12.60
N TYR A 157 -2.89 -6.36 -12.57
CA TYR A 157 -1.96 -7.24 -13.27
C TYR A 157 -2.08 -8.69 -12.76
N ARG A 158 -2.05 -8.87 -11.44
CA ARG A 158 -2.11 -10.18 -10.79
C ARG A 158 -3.44 -10.89 -10.97
N ALA A 159 -4.55 -10.16 -10.95
CA ALA A 159 -5.86 -10.69 -11.32
C ALA A 159 -5.87 -11.21 -12.77
N GLY A 160 -5.18 -10.51 -13.68
CA GLY A 160 -4.97 -10.98 -15.05
C GLY A 160 -4.09 -12.23 -15.17
N GLN A 161 -3.12 -12.43 -14.26
CA GLN A 161 -2.33 -13.66 -14.19
C GLN A 161 -3.19 -14.83 -13.68
N LEU A 162 -3.96 -14.60 -12.61
CA LEU A 162 -4.90 -15.57 -12.06
C LEU A 162 -5.91 -16.03 -13.12
N ALA A 163 -6.48 -15.10 -13.89
CA ALA A 163 -7.46 -15.42 -14.92
C ALA A 163 -6.88 -16.24 -16.09
N ARG A 164 -5.59 -16.09 -16.39
CA ARG A 164 -4.94 -16.74 -17.54
C ARG A 164 -4.26 -18.07 -17.19
N GLY A 165 -3.67 -18.17 -16.01
CA GLY A 165 -2.85 -19.31 -15.60
C GLY A 165 -3.17 -19.85 -14.20
N GLY A 166 -4.30 -19.43 -13.60
CA GLY A 166 -4.72 -19.91 -12.30
C GLY A 166 -3.82 -19.44 -11.15
N ILE A 167 -3.96 -20.11 -10.01
CA ILE A 167 -3.29 -19.75 -8.75
C ILE A 167 -1.77 -19.91 -8.87
N GLU A 168 -1.30 -20.93 -9.59
CA GLU A 168 0.12 -21.17 -9.82
C GLU A 168 0.79 -19.98 -10.52
N ALA A 169 0.20 -19.48 -11.62
CA ALA A 169 0.73 -18.32 -12.34
C ALA A 169 0.69 -17.03 -11.52
N LEU A 170 -0.32 -16.88 -10.64
CA LEU A 170 -0.40 -15.76 -9.71
C LEU A 170 0.72 -15.80 -8.66
N LEU A 171 0.95 -16.95 -8.04
CA LEU A 171 1.90 -17.12 -6.94
C LEU A 171 3.35 -17.14 -7.41
N ALA A 172 3.63 -17.70 -8.59
CA ALA A 172 4.97 -17.74 -9.17
C ALA A 172 5.56 -16.34 -9.42
N ASP A 173 4.71 -15.35 -9.74
CA ASP A 173 5.12 -13.95 -9.95
C ASP A 173 4.97 -13.08 -8.68
N LEU A 174 4.65 -13.68 -7.52
CA LEU A 174 4.46 -12.94 -6.27
C LEU A 174 5.78 -12.58 -5.60
N HIS A 175 6.67 -13.57 -5.43
CA HIS A 175 7.99 -13.37 -4.85
C HIS A 175 8.92 -14.54 -5.22
N PRO A 176 10.21 -14.31 -5.54
CA PRO A 176 11.17 -15.37 -5.89
C PRO A 176 11.45 -16.45 -4.84
N ARG A 177 10.86 -16.34 -3.65
CA ARG A 177 11.06 -17.29 -2.53
C ARG A 177 9.81 -18.15 -2.31
N LEU A 178 8.75 -17.90 -3.07
CA LEU A 178 7.47 -18.54 -2.92
C LEU A 178 7.36 -19.63 -3.98
N GLU A 179 7.17 -20.86 -3.53
CA GLU A 179 6.87 -22.00 -4.40
C GLU A 179 5.52 -22.61 -3.99
N LEU A 180 4.66 -22.89 -4.97
CA LEU A 180 3.44 -23.63 -4.74
C LEU A 180 3.72 -25.12 -4.95
N GLN A 181 3.55 -25.91 -3.91
CA GLN A 181 3.72 -27.36 -3.92
C GLN A 181 2.41 -28.01 -3.50
N GLU A 182 1.67 -28.55 -4.47
CA GLU A 182 0.33 -29.12 -4.27
C GLU A 182 -0.63 -28.14 -3.55
N GLN A 183 -0.97 -28.40 -2.29
CA GLN A 183 -1.83 -27.56 -1.44
C GLN A 183 -1.02 -26.77 -0.40
N ALA A 184 0.28 -26.58 -0.61
CA ALA A 184 1.14 -25.84 0.30
C ALA A 184 1.92 -24.74 -0.39
N ILE A 185 2.05 -23.60 0.29
CA ILE A 185 3.00 -22.55 -0.10
C ILE A 185 4.28 -22.77 0.71
N GLU A 186 5.39 -23.00 0.01
CA GLU A 186 6.72 -23.07 0.57
C GLU A 186 7.45 -21.74 0.41
N ILE A 187 8.05 -21.28 1.51
CA ILE A 187 8.74 -20.00 1.59
C ILE A 187 10.19 -20.25 1.99
N GLY A 188 11.07 -20.09 1.00
CA GLY A 188 12.51 -20.26 1.13
C GLY A 188 13.18 -19.15 1.95
N GLY A 189 14.38 -19.44 2.46
CA GLY A 189 15.24 -18.44 3.11
C GLY A 189 14.74 -17.89 4.46
N ALA A 190 13.77 -18.54 5.09
CA ALA A 190 13.35 -18.19 6.45
C ALA A 190 14.40 -18.63 7.50
N ALA A 191 14.63 -17.79 8.51
CA ALA A 191 15.62 -18.02 9.58
C ALA A 191 15.30 -19.24 10.46
N HIS A 192 14.06 -19.71 10.44
CA HIS A 192 13.61 -20.90 11.16
C HIS A 192 12.76 -21.79 10.25
N HIS A 193 12.58 -23.05 10.68
CA HIS A 193 11.61 -23.96 10.09
C HIS A 193 10.29 -23.85 10.84
N ALA A 194 9.19 -23.63 10.11
CA ALA A 194 7.86 -23.62 10.67
C ALA A 194 6.85 -24.18 9.66
N GLU A 195 5.93 -24.98 10.15
CA GLU A 195 4.79 -25.46 9.39
C GLU A 195 3.50 -24.95 10.04
N HIS A 196 2.62 -24.38 9.24
CA HIS A 196 1.33 -23.88 9.69
C HIS A 196 0.22 -24.45 8.80
N ASP A 197 -0.78 -25.05 9.44
CA ASP A 197 -2.00 -25.46 8.76
C ASP A 197 -3.01 -24.32 8.82
N LEU A 198 -3.42 -23.83 7.65
CA LEU A 198 -4.45 -22.80 7.56
C LEU A 198 -5.81 -23.38 7.97
N THR A 199 -6.62 -22.53 8.57
CA THR A 199 -7.86 -22.92 9.27
C THR A 199 -9.10 -22.94 8.36
N GLY A 200 -8.95 -22.62 7.07
CA GLY A 200 -10.09 -22.36 6.16
C GLY A 200 -10.56 -20.90 6.19
N ALA A 201 -9.87 -20.01 6.91
CA ALA A 201 -10.20 -18.59 6.98
C ALA A 201 -9.87 -17.81 5.70
N GLY A 202 -9.05 -18.38 4.80
CA GLY A 202 -8.60 -17.73 3.58
C GLY A 202 -7.14 -17.27 3.65
N LEU A 203 -6.62 -16.90 2.48
CA LEU A 203 -5.29 -16.31 2.30
C LEU A 203 -5.40 -14.89 1.73
N LEU A 204 -4.89 -13.89 2.45
CA LEU A 204 -4.83 -12.51 1.98
C LEU A 204 -3.51 -12.25 1.24
N LEU A 205 -3.61 -11.67 0.06
CA LEU A 205 -2.46 -11.17 -0.69
C LEU A 205 -2.40 -9.66 -0.52
N VAL A 206 -1.41 -9.16 0.22
CA VAL A 206 -1.29 -7.76 0.61
C VAL A 206 -0.10 -7.12 -0.09
N PRO A 207 -0.29 -6.41 -1.22
CA PRO A 207 0.80 -5.62 -1.78
C PRO A 207 1.14 -4.49 -0.80
N CYS A 208 2.43 -4.30 -0.55
CA CYS A 208 2.97 -3.29 0.35
C CYS A 208 4.27 -2.73 -0.24
N VAL A 209 4.29 -1.44 -0.56
CA VAL A 209 5.40 -0.75 -1.18
C VAL A 209 6.66 -0.82 -0.34
N PHE A 210 6.54 -0.59 0.97
CA PHE A 210 7.70 -0.58 1.87
C PHE A 210 8.16 -1.99 2.32
N ALA A 211 7.41 -3.04 2.01
CA ALA A 211 7.83 -4.42 2.33
C ALA A 211 8.95 -4.93 1.42
N TRP A 212 9.18 -4.32 0.25
CA TRP A 212 10.23 -4.74 -0.67
C TRP A 212 11.64 -4.54 -0.07
N PRO A 213 12.58 -5.51 -0.21
CA PRO A 213 12.53 -6.73 -1.04
C PRO A 213 12.11 -7.99 -0.29
N TYR A 214 11.38 -7.85 0.82
CA TYR A 214 10.99 -8.97 1.67
C TYR A 214 9.60 -9.50 1.31
N LEU A 215 9.35 -10.71 1.80
CA LEU A 215 8.02 -11.32 1.87
C LEU A 215 7.73 -11.47 3.35
N VAL A 216 6.65 -10.85 3.82
CA VAL A 216 6.22 -10.92 5.22
C VAL A 216 5.03 -11.86 5.30
N VAL A 217 5.12 -12.80 6.23
CA VAL A 217 4.16 -13.89 6.39
C VAL A 217 3.51 -13.76 7.75
N ASP A 218 2.19 -13.63 7.74
CA ASP A 218 1.36 -13.78 8.93
C ASP A 218 0.59 -15.09 8.79
N SER A 219 0.79 -16.01 9.74
CA SER A 219 0.11 -17.31 9.74
C SER A 219 -1.34 -17.24 10.22
N GLY A 220 -1.85 -16.05 10.57
CA GLY A 220 -3.26 -15.82 10.83
C GLY A 220 -3.72 -16.30 12.20
N SER A 221 -2.90 -16.11 13.25
CA SER A 221 -3.26 -16.52 14.61
C SER A 221 -4.57 -15.86 15.10
N SER A 222 -4.91 -14.71 14.52
CA SER A 222 -6.12 -13.94 14.79
C SER A 222 -7.14 -13.87 13.63
N GLY A 223 -6.95 -14.60 12.54
CA GLY A 223 -7.81 -14.49 11.36
C GLY A 223 -7.33 -15.25 10.11
N ALA A 224 -7.54 -14.65 8.94
CA ALA A 224 -6.98 -15.17 7.68
C ALA A 224 -5.45 -14.96 7.68
N ALA A 225 -4.70 -15.94 7.19
CA ALA A 225 -3.27 -15.77 6.96
C ALA A 225 -3.03 -14.72 5.86
N SER A 226 -1.88 -14.06 5.89
CA SER A 226 -1.53 -13.07 4.86
C SER A 226 -0.10 -13.21 4.35
N LEU A 227 0.05 -12.93 3.06
CA LEU A 227 1.33 -12.75 2.38
C LEU A 227 1.44 -11.28 1.98
N THR A 228 2.33 -10.58 2.66
CA THR A 228 2.65 -9.19 2.34
C THR A 228 3.88 -9.14 1.44
N TYR A 229 3.74 -8.56 0.26
CA TYR A 229 4.76 -8.60 -0.81
C TYR A 229 4.95 -7.23 -1.47
N GLY A 230 6.13 -7.01 -2.07
CA GLY A 230 6.39 -5.78 -2.83
C GLY A 230 5.63 -5.74 -4.17
N PRO A 231 4.86 -4.69 -4.46
CA PRO A 231 4.18 -4.56 -5.75
C PRO A 231 5.17 -4.29 -6.89
N ARG A 232 4.71 -4.53 -8.12
CA ARG A 232 5.43 -4.14 -9.34
C ARG A 232 5.45 -2.62 -9.49
N GLY A 233 6.50 -2.07 -10.11
CA GLY A 233 6.56 -0.66 -10.50
C GLY A 233 7.01 0.33 -9.42
N ILE A 234 7.53 -0.12 -8.28
CA ILE A 234 8.04 0.77 -7.22
C ILE A 234 9.11 1.74 -7.73
N GLY A 235 9.93 1.32 -8.70
CA GLY A 235 11.03 2.13 -9.24
C GLY A 235 10.60 3.50 -9.79
N THR A 236 9.40 3.62 -10.34
CA THR A 236 8.91 4.88 -10.93
C THR A 236 8.11 5.73 -9.94
N LEU A 237 7.84 5.21 -8.73
CA LEU A 237 6.92 5.82 -7.77
C LEU A 237 7.38 7.20 -7.29
N TRP A 238 8.68 7.36 -7.02
CA TRP A 238 9.24 8.60 -6.48
C TRP A 238 9.94 9.47 -7.53
N GLU A 239 10.12 8.96 -8.74
CA GLU A 239 10.64 9.72 -9.88
C GLU A 239 9.66 10.86 -10.25
N SER A 240 8.36 10.63 -10.09
CA SER A 240 7.31 11.60 -10.40
C SER A 240 7.11 12.68 -9.33
N ALA A 241 7.58 12.46 -8.09
CA ALA A 241 7.38 13.39 -6.98
C ALA A 241 8.25 14.66 -7.07
N SER A 242 9.19 14.71 -8.03
CA SER A 242 10.15 15.79 -8.21
C SER A 242 9.85 16.71 -9.39
N GLN A 243 8.77 16.50 -10.16
CA GLN A 243 8.42 17.37 -11.28
C GLN A 243 7.11 18.16 -11.06
N PRO A 244 7.17 19.49 -10.93
CA PRO A 244 5.98 20.34 -10.99
C PRO A 244 5.51 20.53 -12.44
N LYS A 245 4.19 20.38 -12.67
CA LYS A 245 3.35 21.19 -13.60
C LYS A 245 3.67 21.23 -15.11
N ALA A 246 4.75 20.63 -15.61
CA ALA A 246 5.04 20.64 -17.04
C ALA A 246 4.06 19.76 -17.85
N GLY A 247 3.71 18.58 -17.33
CA GLY A 247 2.81 17.66 -18.05
C GLY A 247 1.35 18.11 -18.08
N GLU A 248 0.90 18.83 -17.05
CA GLU A 248 -0.43 19.45 -17.04
C GLU A 248 -0.53 20.59 -18.08
N ALA A 249 0.56 21.32 -18.31
CA ALA A 249 0.62 22.35 -19.34
C ALA A 249 0.60 21.76 -20.76
N ALA A 250 1.37 20.70 -21.02
CA ALA A 250 1.38 20.00 -22.32
C ALA A 250 0.03 19.34 -22.64
N LEU A 251 -0.55 18.64 -21.67
CA LEU A 251 -1.89 18.05 -21.81
C LEU A 251 -2.96 19.13 -21.95
N GLY A 252 -2.79 20.25 -21.23
CA GLY A 252 -3.63 21.44 -21.33
C GLY A 252 -3.57 22.09 -22.72
N ALA A 253 -2.43 22.05 -23.41
CA ALA A 253 -2.31 22.53 -24.78
C ALA A 253 -3.02 21.60 -25.79
N LEU A 254 -2.96 20.29 -25.59
CA LEU A 254 -3.58 19.30 -26.48
C LEU A 254 -5.11 19.22 -26.31
N LEU A 255 -5.58 19.14 -25.05
CA LEU A 255 -6.98 18.86 -24.72
C LEU A 255 -7.72 20.08 -24.18
N GLY A 256 -7.03 21.18 -23.87
CA GLY A 256 -7.59 22.30 -23.12
C GLY A 256 -7.55 22.07 -21.61
N ARG A 257 -7.27 23.14 -20.87
CA ARG A 257 -7.02 23.15 -19.42
C ARG A 257 -8.05 22.36 -18.60
N SER A 258 -9.34 22.59 -18.80
CA SER A 258 -10.38 21.91 -18.02
C SER A 258 -10.43 20.40 -18.25
N ARG A 259 -10.25 19.93 -19.50
CA ARG A 259 -10.25 18.49 -19.81
C ARG A 259 -8.98 17.82 -19.30
N ALA A 260 -7.83 18.49 -19.40
CA ALA A 260 -6.59 18.03 -18.82
C ALA A 260 -6.70 17.90 -17.29
N ALA A 261 -7.22 18.92 -16.59
CA ALA A 261 -7.43 18.90 -15.15
C ALA A 261 -8.43 17.80 -14.71
N ILE A 262 -9.53 17.62 -15.44
CA ILE A 262 -10.48 16.51 -15.18
C ILE A 262 -9.80 15.16 -15.36
N LEU A 263 -9.04 14.97 -16.45
CA LEU A 263 -8.28 13.73 -16.63
C LEU A 263 -7.32 13.55 -15.46
N THR A 264 -6.49 14.53 -15.11
CA THR A 264 -5.60 14.46 -13.94
C THR A 264 -6.34 14.14 -12.63
N SER A 265 -7.58 14.60 -12.45
CA SER A 265 -8.36 14.35 -11.23
C SER A 265 -9.01 12.95 -11.21
N VAL A 266 -9.42 12.42 -12.37
CA VAL A 266 -10.08 11.10 -12.48
C VAL A 266 -9.09 9.94 -12.62
N ALA A 267 -7.86 10.07 -12.11
CA ALA A 267 -6.98 8.90 -11.88
C ALA A 267 -7.67 7.89 -10.95
N LEU A 268 -8.32 8.43 -9.92
CA LEU A 268 -9.21 7.71 -9.04
C LEU A 268 -10.67 7.98 -9.43
N PRO A 269 -11.61 7.08 -9.11
CA PRO A 269 -13.01 7.29 -9.39
C PRO A 269 -13.54 8.56 -8.70
N ARG A 270 -14.08 9.51 -9.46
CA ARG A 270 -14.66 10.76 -8.94
C ARG A 270 -16.05 11.00 -9.51
N SER A 271 -16.92 11.60 -8.71
CA SER A 271 -18.23 12.06 -9.20
C SER A 271 -18.14 13.44 -9.84
N THR A 272 -19.10 13.77 -10.71
CA THR A 272 -19.24 15.13 -11.28
C THR A 272 -19.25 16.21 -10.19
N THR A 273 -19.94 15.96 -9.07
CA THR A 273 -20.02 16.90 -7.95
C THR A 273 -18.70 17.06 -7.20
N ASP A 274 -17.89 16.01 -7.12
CA ASP A 274 -16.57 16.10 -6.48
C ASP A 274 -15.60 16.89 -7.37
N LEU A 275 -15.60 16.60 -8.67
CA LEU A 275 -14.80 17.32 -9.66
C LEU A 275 -15.17 18.81 -9.75
N ALA A 276 -16.47 19.14 -9.69
CA ALA A 276 -16.94 20.52 -9.67
C ALA A 276 -16.38 21.31 -8.48
N ARG A 277 -16.41 20.68 -7.29
CA ARG A 277 -15.89 21.27 -6.05
C ARG A 277 -14.36 21.41 -6.09
N GLU A 278 -13.66 20.36 -6.51
CA GLU A 278 -12.20 20.29 -6.58
C GLU A 278 -11.62 21.29 -7.57
N LEU A 279 -12.24 21.43 -8.74
CA LEU A 279 -11.73 22.25 -9.84
C LEU A 279 -12.32 23.68 -9.85
N GLY A 280 -13.21 24.02 -8.91
CA GLY A 280 -13.87 25.32 -8.86
C GLY A 280 -14.74 25.62 -10.09
N GLN A 281 -15.34 24.60 -10.70
CA GLN A 281 -16.16 24.70 -11.91
C GLN A 281 -17.61 24.25 -11.64
N SER A 282 -18.56 24.73 -12.45
CA SER A 282 -19.97 24.34 -12.29
C SER A 282 -20.19 22.88 -12.68
N ALA A 283 -21.12 22.19 -11.99
CA ALA A 283 -21.47 20.80 -12.31
C ALA A 283 -21.94 20.59 -13.77
N PRO A 284 -22.69 21.51 -14.41
CA PRO A 284 -22.99 21.43 -15.84
C PRO A 284 -21.74 21.51 -16.73
N ALA A 285 -20.78 22.39 -16.41
CA ALA A 285 -19.53 22.50 -17.18
C ALA A 285 -18.68 21.23 -17.09
N ILE A 286 -18.53 20.68 -15.88
CA ILE A 286 -17.85 19.39 -15.66
C ILE A 286 -18.56 18.26 -16.42
N SER A 287 -19.90 18.21 -16.36
CA SER A 287 -20.69 17.20 -17.07
C SER A 287 -20.48 17.25 -18.58
N ALA A 288 -20.42 18.46 -19.16
CA ALA A 288 -20.15 18.65 -20.58
C ALA A 288 -18.75 18.14 -20.95
N HIS A 289 -17.72 18.46 -20.16
CA HIS A 289 -16.37 17.94 -20.38
C HIS A 289 -16.29 16.42 -20.25
N LEU A 290 -16.92 15.83 -19.23
CA LEU A 290 -16.97 14.38 -19.02
C LEU A 290 -17.69 13.66 -20.16
N ALA A 291 -18.76 14.24 -20.71
CA ALA A 291 -19.45 13.68 -21.86
C ALA A 291 -18.54 13.61 -23.10
N ILE A 292 -17.75 14.66 -23.35
CA ILE A 292 -16.78 14.69 -24.45
C ILE A 292 -15.68 13.65 -24.20
N LEU A 293 -15.06 13.66 -23.03
CA LEU A 293 -14.00 12.72 -22.66
C LEU A 293 -14.48 11.27 -22.77
N ARG A 294 -15.71 10.98 -22.37
CA ARG A 294 -16.30 9.65 -22.49
C ARG A 294 -16.50 9.24 -23.94
N ARG A 295 -17.03 10.13 -24.79
CA ARG A 295 -17.19 9.85 -26.24
C ARG A 295 -15.85 9.59 -26.93
N CYS A 296 -14.78 10.24 -26.48
CA CYS A 296 -13.44 10.03 -26.99
C CYS A 296 -12.73 8.81 -26.35
N GLY A 297 -13.42 8.02 -25.52
CA GLY A 297 -12.82 6.84 -24.88
C GLY A 297 -11.75 7.17 -23.83
N MET A 298 -11.75 8.40 -23.30
CA MET A 298 -10.75 8.87 -22.31
C MET A 298 -11.18 8.61 -20.87
N VAL A 299 -12.48 8.50 -20.61
CA VAL A 299 -13.01 8.11 -19.31
C VAL A 299 -14.10 7.04 -19.44
N THR A 300 -14.14 6.12 -18.50
CA THR A 300 -15.30 5.24 -18.26
C THR A 300 -16.14 5.81 -17.13
N SER A 301 -17.37 5.29 -16.97
CA SER A 301 -18.22 5.67 -15.85
C SER A 301 -19.15 4.54 -15.44
N TRP A 302 -19.49 4.48 -14.16
CA TRP A 302 -20.49 3.57 -13.61
C TRP A 302 -21.27 4.26 -12.49
N ARG A 303 -22.44 3.72 -12.16
CA ARG A 303 -23.22 4.20 -11.02
C ARG A 303 -22.73 3.55 -9.73
N SER A 304 -22.53 4.37 -8.70
CA SER A 304 -22.26 3.93 -7.33
C SER A 304 -23.24 4.66 -6.41
N GLY A 305 -24.26 3.92 -5.94
CA GLY A 305 -25.39 4.49 -5.19
C GLY A 305 -26.11 5.59 -5.98
N ARG A 306 -26.21 6.78 -5.38
CA ARG A 306 -26.87 7.95 -5.98
C ARG A 306 -25.96 8.78 -6.89
N ARG A 307 -24.70 8.37 -7.08
CA ARG A 307 -23.69 9.12 -7.86
C ARG A 307 -23.24 8.33 -9.09
N VAL A 308 -22.84 9.05 -10.13
CA VAL A 308 -22.08 8.48 -11.25
C VAL A 308 -20.61 8.79 -11.01
N LEU A 309 -19.77 7.77 -11.01
CA LEU A 309 -18.33 7.90 -10.90
C LEU A 309 -17.69 7.81 -12.28
N TYR A 310 -16.62 8.56 -12.48
CA TYR A 310 -15.81 8.60 -13.69
C TYR A 310 -14.37 8.27 -13.34
N GLN A 311 -13.72 7.50 -14.22
CA GLN A 311 -12.31 7.14 -14.11
C GLN A 311 -11.66 7.15 -15.48
N ARG A 312 -10.37 7.49 -15.55
CA ARG A 312 -9.58 7.40 -16.78
C ARG A 312 -9.55 5.97 -17.33
N THR A 313 -9.56 5.88 -18.66
CA THR A 313 -9.27 4.62 -19.36
C THR A 313 -7.76 4.38 -19.45
N PRO A 314 -7.30 3.15 -19.75
CA PRO A 314 -5.88 2.88 -19.99
C PRO A 314 -5.27 3.79 -21.09
N LEU A 315 -6.03 4.08 -22.15
CA LEU A 315 -5.62 5.02 -23.20
C LEU A 315 -5.32 6.41 -22.63
N ALA A 316 -6.24 6.96 -21.84
CA ALA A 316 -6.05 8.26 -21.21
C ALA A 316 -4.90 8.25 -20.21
N THR A 317 -4.70 7.16 -19.48
CA THR A 317 -3.55 6.99 -18.60
C THR A 317 -2.24 7.09 -19.39
N SER A 318 -2.11 6.36 -20.50
CA SER A 318 -0.91 6.43 -21.35
C SER A 318 -0.64 7.84 -21.89
N ILE A 319 -1.68 8.58 -22.30
CA ILE A 319 -1.55 9.95 -22.80
C ILE A 319 -1.11 10.91 -21.68
N VAL A 320 -1.68 10.78 -20.48
CA VAL A 320 -1.30 11.60 -19.33
C VAL A 320 0.15 11.30 -18.89
N CYS A 321 0.55 10.03 -18.90
CA CYS A 321 1.94 9.66 -18.61
C CYS A 321 2.90 10.21 -19.67
N ALA A 322 2.57 10.08 -20.96
CA ALA A 322 3.41 10.56 -22.07
C ALA A 322 3.52 12.09 -22.14
N SER A 323 2.57 12.82 -21.56
CA SER A 323 2.63 14.29 -21.49
C SER A 323 3.51 14.80 -20.36
N THR A 324 3.96 13.94 -19.45
CA THR A 324 4.93 14.29 -18.41
C THR A 324 6.35 14.08 -19.00
N PRO A 325 7.18 15.14 -19.13
CA PRO A 325 8.47 15.00 -19.80
C PRO A 325 9.40 14.05 -19.03
N ALA A 326 10.01 13.10 -19.74
CA ALA A 326 11.11 12.31 -19.20
C ALA A 326 12.29 13.22 -18.84
N PRO A 327 13.05 12.94 -17.76
CA PRO A 327 14.26 13.71 -17.46
C PRO A 327 15.25 13.60 -18.61
N GLU A 328 15.62 14.74 -19.20
CA GLU A 328 16.65 14.83 -20.22
C GLU A 328 17.97 14.28 -19.65
N HIS A 329 18.41 13.12 -20.14
CA HIS A 329 19.78 12.68 -19.93
C HIS A 329 20.69 13.68 -20.66
N CYS A 330 21.45 14.44 -19.88
CA CYS A 330 22.45 15.38 -20.36
C CYS A 330 23.47 14.62 -21.22
N ALA A 331 23.38 14.78 -22.54
CA ALA A 331 24.39 14.32 -23.48
C ALA A 331 25.64 15.15 -23.25
N GLN A 332 26.68 14.52 -22.71
CA GLN A 332 28.02 15.09 -22.61
C GLN A 332 28.52 15.38 -24.04
N THR A 333 28.55 16.66 -24.37
CA THR A 333 29.37 17.19 -25.46
C THR A 333 30.75 17.41 -24.87
N THR A 334 31.74 16.62 -25.30
CA THR A 334 33.14 16.99 -25.17
C THR A 334 33.72 16.96 -26.58
N ALA A 335 33.96 18.16 -27.10
CA ALA A 335 34.98 18.42 -28.09
C ALA A 335 36.35 18.40 -27.40
#